data_AF-W1Q6D9-F1
#
_entry.id   AF-W1Q6D9-F1
#
_cell.length_a   1.000
_cell.length_b   1.000
_cell.length_c   1.000
_cell.angle_alpha   90.00
_cell.angle_beta   90.00
_cell.angle_gamma   90.00
#
_symmetry.space_group_name_H-M   'P 1'
#
loop_
_entity.id
_entity.type
_entity.pdbx_description
1 polymer ?
#
loop_
_entity_poly.entity_id
_entity_poly.type
_entity_poly.pdbx_seq_one_letter_code
_entity_poly.pdbx_strand_id
1 'polypeptide(L)'
;MVREPHQQAEDAFDPNAVMPHDDLHETMEYEAWRNTQELKNFDQEAVSQSLDFQTEDEDEELVPEFKPKRRSGFMRVIFSILQMVAVLILLFLAFLYGPELPKYLPQALNAVGIKWGNQNTETPASSTSSQVAQESSKEEASTATGLQAKDKKVDVSNYPFVTLTLTFERPLENLTRDTFKFSVDGTELTEYSLVKESNNLVLRYVDPSYQITKSTGTKVNVAIKADSLSYNDQVDYQTPDLGLSQDQVKALDTAFKSDSKQILALQEVGSKAPYLSSTKSTEASNLFAWFVLARTYQLIDEKKFELTTEVEIQESLRIGTGETAMSTHAIGSKISIQELIDAVVVSQDATALNYLIQQVGGANELNIWLNSQGYYSTKMSANLGVNDSGDITGVATSAYDLTNLLNQLAQDKLVNEKVSAAIKEAVLKTPVSTKFPADLTTVTRRYEMTTPDQVGSMHHYAAILEMNGKSVIVVVLGAPGQGEAGNANVATIVKTLAELDLGQSTANESSSSSSDSSSTSSSSGPELPTQAELNNPNVEPAPVFDYFDDDGDGVLDSTPRQGRWYWDTTRGTWLYY
;
A
#
# COMPACT_ATOMS: atom_id res chain seq x y z
N MET A 1 5.40 -66.48 -19.32
CA MET A 1 6.42 -65.91 -20.23
C MET A 1 5.98 -64.48 -20.49
N VAL A 2 6.37 -63.46 -19.73
CA VAL A 2 7.70 -62.83 -19.58
C VAL A 2 8.39 -62.55 -20.92
N ARG A 3 8.41 -61.26 -21.31
CA ARG A 3 9.48 -60.46 -21.94
C ARG A 3 8.89 -59.08 -22.31
N GLU A 4 9.14 -58.08 -21.47
CA GLU A 4 10.10 -56.96 -21.67
C GLU A 4 9.59 -55.86 -22.61
N PRO A 5 9.84 -54.59 -22.24
CA PRO A 5 10.94 -53.93 -22.93
C PRO A 5 11.99 -53.30 -22.01
N HIS A 6 13.17 -53.24 -22.61
CA HIS A 6 14.48 -52.83 -22.15
C HIS A 6 14.57 -51.44 -21.48
N GLN A 7 15.42 -51.40 -20.45
CA GLN A 7 16.14 -50.23 -19.93
C GLN A 7 17.36 -49.88 -20.80
N GLN A 8 17.68 -48.60 -20.87
CA GLN A 8 19.02 -47.96 -20.89
C GLN A 8 18.77 -46.43 -20.88
N ALA A 9 19.44 -45.58 -20.10
CA ALA A 9 20.45 -45.73 -19.06
C ALA A 9 20.36 -44.50 -18.14
N GLU A 10 20.74 -44.69 -16.87
CA GLU A 10 20.98 -43.65 -15.88
C GLU A 10 22.14 -42.74 -16.32
N ASP A 11 22.00 -41.43 -16.10
CA ASP A 11 23.14 -40.59 -15.74
C ASP A 11 22.90 -40.02 -14.36
N ALA A 12 23.91 -40.20 -13.53
CA ALA A 12 23.92 -40.02 -12.09
C ALA A 12 23.79 -38.53 -11.70
N PHE A 13 22.99 -38.29 -10.67
CA PHE A 13 22.95 -37.04 -9.92
C PHE A 13 24.27 -36.88 -9.15
N ASP A 14 25.06 -35.85 -9.47
CA ASP A 14 26.26 -35.46 -8.73
C ASP A 14 25.83 -34.67 -7.47
N PRO A 15 26.02 -35.20 -6.25
CA PRO A 15 25.66 -34.50 -5.03
C PRO A 15 26.62 -33.35 -4.65
N ASN A 16 27.60 -32.99 -5.50
CA ASN A 16 28.53 -31.88 -5.28
C ASN A 16 28.51 -30.80 -6.37
N ALA A 17 27.47 -30.76 -7.22
CA ALA A 17 27.27 -29.66 -8.16
C ALA A 17 26.76 -28.40 -7.43
N VAL A 18 27.70 -27.65 -6.84
CA VAL A 18 27.50 -26.29 -6.35
C VAL A 18 27.22 -25.38 -7.55
N MET A 19 25.95 -25.06 -7.79
CA MET A 19 25.57 -23.92 -8.61
C MET A 19 25.62 -22.64 -7.75
N PRO A 20 26.12 -21.53 -8.30
CA PRO A 20 26.39 -20.34 -7.52
C PRO A 20 25.08 -19.73 -7.01
N HIS A 21 24.96 -19.68 -5.69
CA HIS A 21 24.07 -18.74 -5.02
C HIS A 21 24.57 -17.34 -5.35
N ASP A 22 23.78 -16.56 -6.11
CA ASP A 22 23.90 -15.11 -6.11
C ASP A 22 23.39 -14.61 -4.75
N ASP A 23 24.26 -14.71 -3.75
CA ASP A 23 24.19 -13.90 -2.53
C ASP A 23 24.55 -12.46 -2.91
N LEU A 24 23.56 -11.70 -3.37
CA LEU A 24 23.58 -10.23 -3.32
C LEU A 24 22.55 -9.76 -2.29
N HIS A 25 22.73 -10.20 -1.06
CA HIS A 25 22.37 -9.39 0.10
C HIS A 25 23.60 -8.60 0.53
N GLU A 26 24.10 -7.73 -0.36
CA GLU A 26 24.83 -6.56 0.10
C GLU A 26 23.84 -5.68 0.87
N THR A 27 24.27 -5.22 2.03
CA THR A 27 23.50 -4.42 2.99
C THR A 27 22.99 -3.13 2.32
N MET A 28 21.82 -3.21 1.70
CA MET A 28 21.02 -2.03 1.36
C MET A 28 20.42 -1.51 2.67
N GLU A 29 20.94 -0.39 3.17
CA GLU A 29 20.27 0.38 4.21
C GLU A 29 18.96 0.93 3.62
N TYR A 30 17.87 0.24 3.89
CA TYR A 30 16.52 0.63 3.49
C TYR A 30 15.99 1.68 4.48
N GLU A 31 16.42 2.93 4.35
CA GLU A 31 15.89 4.03 5.13
C GLU A 31 14.75 4.72 4.38
N ALA A 32 13.54 4.17 4.53
CA ALA A 32 12.31 4.83 4.07
C ALA A 32 11.95 5.99 5.03
N TRP A 33 12.39 7.20 4.71
CA TRP A 33 12.22 8.37 5.58
C TRP A 33 10.78 8.92 5.56
N ARG A 34 10.15 9.01 6.75
CA ARG A 34 8.80 9.57 6.97
C ARG A 34 8.79 10.93 7.66
N ASN A 35 7.66 11.62 7.48
CA ASN A 35 7.28 12.86 8.14
C ASN A 35 7.09 12.66 9.65
N THR A 36 8.03 13.15 10.47
CA THR A 36 7.99 13.05 11.95
C THR A 36 6.89 13.91 12.62
N GLN A 37 6.16 14.74 11.87
CA GLN A 37 5.06 15.54 12.43
C GLN A 37 3.80 14.70 12.70
N GLU A 38 3.54 13.65 11.92
CA GLU A 38 2.32 12.82 12.06
C GLU A 38 2.40 11.84 13.25
N LEU A 39 3.61 11.39 13.62
CA LEU A 39 3.83 10.54 14.81
C LEU A 39 3.44 11.24 16.11
N LYS A 40 3.55 12.57 16.18
CA LYS A 40 3.12 13.33 17.36
C LYS A 40 1.60 13.41 17.47
N ASN A 41 0.87 13.32 16.35
CA ASN A 41 -0.58 13.37 16.36
C ASN A 41 -1.20 12.00 16.65
N PHE A 42 -0.55 10.89 16.25
CA PHE A 42 -1.03 9.54 16.51
C PHE A 42 -1.10 9.19 18.01
N ASP A 43 -0.08 9.59 18.80
CA ASP A 43 -0.08 9.39 20.25
C ASP A 43 -1.00 10.39 21.00
N GLN A 44 -1.35 11.53 20.38
CA GLN A 44 -2.09 12.61 21.04
C GLN A 44 -3.60 12.52 20.78
N GLU A 45 -4.04 12.05 19.61
CA GLU A 45 -5.46 11.86 19.27
C GLU A 45 -6.09 10.65 19.97
N ALA A 46 -5.31 9.60 20.26
CA ALA A 46 -5.77 8.44 21.05
C ALA A 46 -6.09 8.78 22.51
N VAL A 47 -5.59 9.91 23.03
CA VAL A 47 -5.81 10.35 24.42
C VAL A 47 -6.94 11.37 24.53
N SER A 48 -7.21 12.16 23.49
CA SER A 48 -8.21 13.23 23.53
C SER A 48 -9.65 12.80 23.22
N GLN A 49 -9.90 11.58 22.73
CA GLN A 49 -11.25 11.10 22.42
C GLN A 49 -11.99 10.40 23.60
N SER A 50 -11.43 10.40 24.82
CA SER A 50 -12.01 9.66 25.96
C SER A 50 -12.63 10.50 27.08
N LEU A 51 -12.79 11.82 26.93
CA LEU A 51 -13.35 12.68 27.98
C LEU A 51 -14.26 13.76 27.39
N ASP A 52 -15.50 13.39 27.07
CA ASP A 52 -16.64 14.31 27.22
C ASP A 52 -17.93 13.48 27.31
N PHE A 53 -18.31 13.13 28.55
CA PHE A 53 -19.67 12.74 28.86
C PHE A 53 -20.13 13.59 30.05
N GLN A 54 -20.98 14.56 29.77
CA GLN A 54 -21.67 15.37 30.76
C GLN A 54 -22.82 14.54 31.36
N THR A 55 -22.77 14.29 32.67
CA THR A 55 -23.94 13.96 33.47
C THR A 55 -24.07 15.02 34.57
N GLU A 56 -25.25 15.63 34.62
CA GLU A 56 -25.65 16.61 35.63
C GLU A 56 -25.64 15.99 37.04
N ASP A 57 -24.98 16.69 37.97
CA ASP A 57 -24.95 16.41 39.40
C ASP A 57 -26.20 16.99 40.10
N GLU A 58 -26.80 16.24 41.03
CA GLU A 58 -27.25 16.76 42.33
C GLU A 58 -27.04 15.66 43.38
N ASP A 59 -26.08 15.86 44.31
CA ASP A 59 -26.32 15.84 45.76
C ASP A 59 -24.97 15.94 46.53
N GLU A 60 -24.89 16.96 47.39
CA GLU A 60 -23.76 17.28 48.26
C GLU A 60 -23.61 16.28 49.42
N GLU A 61 -22.42 15.69 49.65
CA GLU A 61 -22.02 15.29 51.00
C GLU A 61 -20.49 15.27 51.26
N LEU A 62 -20.06 16.25 52.06
CA LEU A 62 -18.95 16.30 53.04
C LEU A 62 -17.55 15.73 52.66
N VAL A 63 -16.64 16.66 52.35
CA VAL A 63 -15.19 16.48 52.22
C VAL A 63 -14.51 16.37 53.60
N PRO A 64 -13.60 15.38 53.82
CA PRO A 64 -12.49 15.54 54.72
C PRO A 64 -11.16 15.71 53.97
N GLU A 65 -10.46 16.79 54.32
CA GLU A 65 -9.18 17.25 53.78
C GLU A 65 -8.03 16.26 54.13
N PHE A 66 -7.47 15.58 53.13
CA PHE A 66 -6.24 14.77 53.30
C PHE A 66 -4.99 15.56 52.89
N LYS A 67 -4.15 15.88 53.89
CA LYS A 67 -2.80 16.42 53.68
C LYS A 67 -1.86 15.37 53.05
N PRO A 68 -1.09 15.68 51.99
CA PRO A 68 -0.14 14.73 51.42
C PRO A 68 1.11 14.56 52.32
N LYS A 69 1.41 13.31 52.69
CA LYS A 69 2.65 12.90 53.37
C LYS A 69 3.84 12.91 52.41
N ARG A 70 4.92 13.58 52.81
CA ARG A 70 6.27 13.51 52.20
C ARG A 70 6.81 12.07 52.17
N ARG A 71 7.18 11.57 50.99
CA ARG A 71 8.10 10.42 50.82
C ARG A 71 9.45 10.91 50.29
N SER A 72 10.37 11.25 51.19
CA SER A 72 11.79 11.41 50.86
C SER A 72 12.48 10.06 51.05
N GLY A 73 12.98 9.44 49.98
CA GLY A 73 13.77 8.21 50.10
C GLY A 73 14.20 7.60 48.77
N PHE A 74 13.36 7.68 47.73
CA PHE A 74 13.62 6.98 46.47
C PHE A 74 14.51 7.76 45.49
N MET A 75 14.43 9.10 45.48
CA MET A 75 15.22 9.94 44.56
C MET A 75 16.73 9.97 44.85
N ARG A 76 17.17 9.62 46.07
CA ARG A 76 18.61 9.59 46.41
C ARG A 76 19.33 8.39 45.76
N VAL A 77 18.62 7.26 45.60
CA VAL A 77 19.17 6.04 45.00
C VAL A 77 19.26 6.17 43.48
N ILE A 78 18.25 6.76 42.85
CA ILE A 78 18.24 7.05 41.42
C ILE A 78 19.39 8.01 41.07
N PHE A 79 19.62 9.04 41.88
CA PHE A 79 20.71 9.99 41.66
C PHE A 79 22.11 9.34 41.79
N SER A 80 22.29 8.41 42.74
CA SER A 80 23.56 7.67 42.87
C SER A 80 23.87 6.73 41.71
N ILE A 81 22.84 6.12 41.10
CA ILE A 81 23.00 5.26 39.91
C ILE A 81 23.37 6.11 38.70
N LEU A 82 22.71 7.26 38.52
CA LEU A 82 23.00 8.21 37.43
C LEU A 82 24.42 8.76 37.52
N GLN A 83 24.92 9.01 38.73
CA GLN A 83 26.28 9.45 38.97
C GLN A 83 27.32 8.36 38.61
N MET A 84 27.03 7.08 38.88
CA MET A 84 27.91 5.98 38.50
C MET A 84 28.00 5.79 36.98
N VAL A 85 26.87 5.93 36.28
CA VAL A 85 26.80 5.87 34.80
C VAL A 85 27.57 7.05 34.18
N ALA A 86 27.46 8.25 34.75
CA ALA A 86 28.21 9.41 34.27
C ALA A 86 29.74 9.24 34.42
N VAL A 87 30.21 8.63 35.52
CA VAL A 87 31.63 8.33 35.72
C VAL A 87 32.13 7.27 34.73
N LEU A 88 31.31 6.25 34.42
CA LEU A 88 31.62 5.26 33.40
C LEU A 88 31.70 5.86 32.00
N ILE A 89 30.78 6.76 31.65
CA ILE A 89 30.82 7.50 30.39
C ILE A 89 32.06 8.40 30.31
N LEU A 90 32.42 9.08 31.40
CA LEU A 90 33.65 9.88 31.44
C LEU A 90 34.93 9.05 31.34
N LEU A 91 34.97 7.86 31.96
CA LEU A 91 36.09 6.92 31.80
C LEU A 91 36.16 6.36 30.37
N PHE A 92 35.01 6.08 29.75
CA PHE A 92 34.93 5.62 28.37
C PHE A 92 35.36 6.71 27.39
N LEU A 93 34.96 7.96 27.61
CA LEU A 93 35.40 9.12 26.83
C LEU A 93 36.90 9.40 27.04
N ALA A 94 37.41 9.25 28.25
CA ALA A 94 38.85 9.37 28.53
C ALA A 94 39.67 8.25 27.86
N PHE A 95 39.10 7.05 27.74
CA PHE A 95 39.71 5.92 27.04
C PHE A 95 39.71 6.12 25.52
N LEU A 96 38.60 6.60 24.93
CA LEU A 96 38.47 6.83 23.49
C LEU A 96 39.23 8.07 22.99
N TYR A 97 39.25 9.15 23.77
CA TYR A 97 39.74 10.46 23.31
C TYR A 97 41.01 10.95 24.02
N GLY A 98 41.55 10.19 24.98
CA GLY A 98 42.87 10.41 25.58
C GLY A 98 43.13 11.87 26.02
N PRO A 99 44.38 12.38 25.94
CA PRO A 99 44.74 13.70 26.45
C PRO A 99 44.13 14.89 25.67
N GLU A 100 43.34 14.66 24.61
CA GLU A 100 42.68 15.71 23.83
C GLU A 100 41.29 16.11 24.37
N LEU A 101 40.82 15.43 25.43
CA LEU A 101 39.52 15.66 26.07
C LEU A 101 39.18 17.12 26.45
N PRO A 102 40.14 18.00 26.83
CA PRO A 102 39.83 19.40 27.13
C PRO A 102 39.29 20.21 25.95
N LYS A 103 39.51 19.78 24.70
CA LYS A 103 39.08 20.52 23.49
C LYS A 103 37.58 20.33 23.18
N TYR A 104 37.01 19.17 23.54
CA TYR A 104 35.64 18.79 23.15
C TYR A 104 34.60 18.99 24.27
N LEU A 105 35.06 19.10 25.51
CA LEU A 105 34.22 19.31 26.68
C LEU A 105 33.33 20.58 26.63
N PRO A 106 33.77 21.73 26.07
CA PRO A 106 32.95 22.93 25.99
C PRO A 106 31.76 22.81 25.02
N GLN A 107 31.88 22.02 23.95
CA GLN A 107 30.81 21.83 22.97
C GLN A 107 29.76 20.84 23.47
N ALA A 108 30.20 19.74 24.09
CA ALA A 108 29.30 18.76 24.68
C ALA A 108 28.46 19.35 25.83
N LEU A 109 29.05 20.18 26.69
CA LEU A 109 28.31 20.79 27.82
C LEU A 109 27.32 21.88 27.39
N ASN A 110 27.58 22.58 26.29
CA ASN A 110 26.63 23.55 25.71
C ASN A 110 25.42 22.87 25.07
N ALA A 111 25.60 21.69 24.45
CA ALA A 111 24.50 20.91 23.87
C ALA A 111 23.48 20.41 24.92
N VAL A 112 23.91 20.28 26.19
CA VAL A 112 23.06 19.87 27.32
C VAL A 112 22.73 21.06 28.25
N GLY A 113 23.01 22.29 27.84
CA GLY A 113 22.53 23.51 28.50
C GLY A 113 23.29 23.96 29.75
N ILE A 114 24.49 23.43 30.02
CA ILE A 114 25.30 23.80 31.20
C ILE A 114 26.36 24.84 30.81
N LYS A 115 26.20 26.09 31.27
CA LYS A 115 27.18 27.18 31.06
C LYS A 115 28.29 27.14 32.13
N TRP A 116 29.53 26.98 31.68
CA TRP A 116 30.73 27.12 32.51
C TRP A 116 31.17 28.59 32.58
N GLY A 117 31.42 29.13 33.77
CA GLY A 117 31.95 30.49 33.98
C GLY A 117 33.34 30.46 34.62
N ASN A 118 34.28 31.32 34.19
CA ASN A 118 34.51 32.65 34.76
C ASN A 118 35.80 33.33 34.21
N GLN A 119 35.75 34.67 34.14
CA GLN A 119 36.79 35.67 34.43
C GLN A 119 38.09 35.85 33.59
N ASN A 120 38.14 37.05 32.98
CA ASN A 120 39.21 38.07 32.97
C ASN A 120 40.67 37.68 32.67
N THR A 121 41.22 38.28 31.61
CA THR A 121 42.48 39.05 31.71
C THR A 121 42.60 40.06 30.56
N GLU A 122 43.35 41.13 30.83
CA GLU A 122 43.28 42.47 30.26
C GLU A 122 43.98 42.65 28.90
N THR A 123 43.58 43.72 28.19
CA THR A 123 44.29 44.42 27.08
C THR A 123 45.62 45.04 27.61
N PRO A 124 46.56 45.68 26.83
CA PRO A 124 46.47 46.24 25.47
C PRO A 124 47.76 46.21 24.59
N ALA A 125 47.69 46.71 23.34
CA ALA A 125 48.54 47.81 22.82
C ALA A 125 48.60 47.89 21.28
N SER A 126 48.42 49.13 20.79
CA SER A 126 48.56 49.63 19.41
C SER A 126 49.97 49.52 18.82
N SER A 127 50.06 49.47 17.49
CA SER A 127 50.85 50.45 16.71
C SER A 127 50.55 50.41 15.20
N THR A 128 50.44 51.62 14.67
CA THR A 128 50.14 52.13 13.33
C THR A 128 51.25 51.91 12.28
N SER A 129 50.90 52.11 10.99
CA SER A 129 51.75 52.52 9.83
C SER A 129 52.17 51.40 8.87
N SER A 130 52.19 51.51 7.53
CA SER A 130 51.63 52.41 6.52
C SER A 130 51.76 51.69 5.16
N GLN A 131 50.91 52.10 4.22
CA GLN A 131 50.91 51.94 2.76
C GLN A 131 52.21 51.46 2.08
N VAL A 132 52.09 50.56 1.08
CA VAL A 132 52.43 50.81 -0.35
C VAL A 132 51.66 49.78 -1.21
N ALA A 133 50.98 50.26 -2.24
CA ALA A 133 50.36 49.47 -3.30
C ALA A 133 51.43 48.95 -4.29
N GLN A 134 51.31 47.71 -4.76
CA GLN A 134 50.78 47.35 -6.09
C GLN A 134 51.16 45.90 -6.45
N GLU A 135 50.19 45.22 -7.07
CA GLU A 135 50.36 44.13 -8.04
C GLU A 135 50.29 42.65 -7.56
N SER A 136 49.17 42.04 -7.96
CA SER A 136 49.02 40.65 -8.43
C SER A 136 49.36 39.50 -7.49
N SER A 137 48.33 38.94 -6.86
CA SER A 137 48.18 37.48 -6.73
C SER A 137 46.81 37.13 -6.17
N LYS A 138 46.02 36.41 -7.00
CA LYS A 138 44.89 35.53 -6.67
C LYS A 138 43.96 35.98 -5.53
N GLU A 139 42.79 36.44 -5.92
CA GLU A 139 41.56 36.06 -5.23
C GLU A 139 41.57 34.53 -5.02
N GLU A 140 41.84 34.08 -3.80
CA GLU A 140 41.21 32.87 -3.31
C GLU A 140 39.72 33.20 -3.20
N ALA A 141 39.03 32.91 -4.30
CA ALA A 141 37.60 32.75 -4.32
C ALA A 141 37.22 31.83 -3.14
N SER A 142 36.49 32.38 -2.18
CA SER A 142 35.63 31.59 -1.32
C SER A 142 34.62 30.89 -2.23
N THR A 143 34.97 29.70 -2.73
CA THR A 143 34.07 28.85 -3.50
C THR A 143 32.94 28.43 -2.56
N ALA A 144 31.80 29.10 -2.70
CA ALA A 144 30.52 28.57 -2.24
C ALA A 144 30.39 27.16 -2.83
N THR A 145 30.60 26.14 -1.99
CA THR A 145 30.55 24.74 -2.39
C THR A 145 29.09 24.32 -2.42
N GLY A 146 28.31 24.92 -3.32
CA GLY A 146 26.93 24.53 -3.56
C GLY A 146 26.89 23.09 -4.07
N LEU A 147 25.99 22.27 -3.54
CA LEU A 147 25.74 20.93 -4.07
C LEU A 147 25.36 21.06 -5.55
N GLN A 148 25.87 20.19 -6.42
CA GLN A 148 25.54 20.14 -7.85
C GLN A 148 25.39 18.69 -8.28
N ALA A 149 24.33 18.38 -9.03
CA ALA A 149 24.16 17.06 -9.64
C ALA A 149 25.03 16.97 -10.90
N LYS A 150 25.85 15.93 -10.98
CA LYS A 150 26.71 15.61 -12.12
C LYS A 150 25.91 15.04 -13.30
N ASP A 151 24.92 14.22 -13.00
CA ASP A 151 24.07 13.58 -14.00
C ASP A 151 22.61 13.51 -13.53
N LYS A 152 21.69 13.53 -14.48
CA LYS A 152 20.24 13.56 -14.25
C LYS A 152 19.57 12.69 -15.30
N LYS A 153 18.92 11.61 -14.86
CA LYS A 153 18.25 10.66 -15.74
C LYS A 153 16.78 10.55 -15.35
N VAL A 154 15.90 10.64 -16.33
CA VAL A 154 14.46 10.39 -16.15
C VAL A 154 14.08 9.12 -16.90
N ASP A 155 13.39 8.21 -16.23
CA ASP A 155 12.76 7.04 -16.81
C ASP A 155 11.23 7.20 -16.75
N VAL A 156 10.61 7.03 -17.92
CA VAL A 156 9.16 7.13 -18.17
C VAL A 156 8.61 5.87 -18.83
N SER A 157 9.32 4.73 -18.76
CA SER A 157 8.89 3.48 -19.40
C SER A 157 7.54 2.97 -18.92
N ASN A 158 7.17 3.30 -17.68
CA ASN A 158 5.95 2.90 -16.99
C ASN A 158 5.01 4.10 -16.72
N TYR A 159 5.11 5.14 -17.56
CA TYR A 159 4.32 6.36 -17.43
C TYR A 159 2.82 6.06 -17.25
N PRO A 160 2.12 6.67 -16.27
CA PRO A 160 2.46 7.92 -15.56
C PRO A 160 3.47 7.81 -14.42
N PHE A 161 4.00 6.63 -14.14
CA PHE A 161 5.08 6.49 -13.17
C PHE A 161 6.40 7.01 -13.72
N VAL A 162 7.07 7.84 -12.94
CA VAL A 162 8.32 8.50 -13.30
C VAL A 162 9.38 8.17 -12.26
N THR A 163 10.57 7.79 -12.73
CA THR A 163 11.77 7.65 -11.91
C THR A 163 12.81 8.67 -12.34
N LEU A 164 13.15 9.59 -11.45
CA LEU A 164 14.21 10.57 -11.62
C LEU A 164 15.42 10.15 -10.77
N THR A 165 16.58 9.99 -11.40
CA THR A 165 17.85 9.72 -10.72
C THR A 165 18.76 10.92 -10.85
N LEU A 166 19.15 11.51 -9.72
CA LEU A 166 20.15 12.57 -9.63
C LEU A 166 21.45 11.99 -9.09
N THR A 167 22.54 12.07 -9.85
CA THR A 167 23.86 11.57 -9.44
C THR A 167 24.73 12.73 -8.99
N PHE A 168 25.26 12.68 -7.77
CA PHE A 168 26.13 13.72 -7.21
C PHE A 168 27.60 13.28 -7.20
N GLU A 169 28.53 14.23 -7.18
CA GLU A 169 29.97 13.93 -7.14
C GLU A 169 30.45 13.41 -5.77
N ARG A 170 29.68 13.69 -4.71
CA ARG A 170 30.02 13.33 -3.34
C ARG A 170 28.87 12.57 -2.70
N PRO A 171 29.16 11.68 -1.74
CA PRO A 171 28.14 11.03 -0.95
C PRO A 171 27.22 12.05 -0.28
N LEU A 172 25.93 11.76 -0.31
CA LEU A 172 24.89 12.64 0.23
C LEU A 172 24.70 12.43 1.74
N GLU A 173 25.75 12.63 2.53
CA GLU A 173 25.72 12.47 3.98
C GLU A 173 24.88 13.57 4.66
N ASN A 174 24.09 13.22 5.67
CA ASN A 174 23.24 14.13 6.46
C ASN A 174 22.04 14.77 5.72
N LEU A 175 21.54 14.15 4.65
CA LEU A 175 20.27 14.56 4.05
C LEU A 175 19.07 13.99 4.80
N THR A 176 18.05 14.81 4.99
CA THR A 176 16.71 14.37 5.38
C THR A 176 15.75 14.48 4.20
N ARG A 177 14.59 13.80 4.26
CA ARG A 177 13.53 13.95 3.25
C ARG A 177 13.16 15.42 3.00
N ASP A 178 13.08 16.22 4.06
CA ASP A 178 12.71 17.64 4.00
C ASP A 178 13.81 18.54 3.41
N THR A 179 14.99 17.98 3.13
CA THR A 179 16.07 18.73 2.51
C THR A 179 15.72 19.12 1.08
N PHE A 180 15.05 18.24 0.34
CA PHE A 180 14.63 18.50 -1.03
C PHE A 180 13.12 18.71 -1.14
N LYS A 181 12.75 19.71 -1.93
CA LYS A 181 11.38 19.98 -2.37
C LYS A 181 11.32 19.78 -3.87
N PHE A 182 10.27 19.10 -4.31
CA PHE A 182 10.06 18.77 -5.71
C PHE A 182 8.74 19.34 -6.18
N SER A 183 8.69 19.85 -7.41
CA SER A 183 7.45 20.25 -8.05
C SER A 183 7.44 19.88 -9.52
N VAL A 184 6.30 19.43 -10.03
CA VAL A 184 6.10 19.05 -11.44
C VAL A 184 5.12 20.02 -12.09
N ASP A 185 5.53 20.68 -13.17
CA ASP A 185 4.79 21.75 -13.84
C ASP A 185 4.24 22.81 -12.86
N GLY A 186 5.03 23.11 -11.81
CA GLY A 186 4.68 24.07 -10.75
C GLY A 186 3.80 23.52 -9.61
N THR A 187 3.35 22.26 -9.70
CA THR A 187 2.60 21.58 -8.62
C THR A 187 3.58 20.90 -7.67
N GLU A 188 3.51 21.22 -6.38
CA GLU A 188 4.35 20.57 -5.36
C GLU A 188 4.04 19.07 -5.26
N LEU A 189 5.09 18.24 -5.24
CA LEU A 189 4.96 16.80 -5.03
C LEU A 189 4.90 16.51 -3.53
N THR A 190 3.80 15.88 -3.11
CA THR A 190 3.59 15.41 -1.74
C THR A 190 3.66 13.88 -1.62
N GLU A 191 3.30 13.17 -2.69
CA GLU A 191 3.25 11.71 -2.78
C GLU A 191 4.39 11.21 -3.67
N TYR A 192 5.50 10.84 -3.03
CA TYR A 192 6.70 10.34 -3.70
C TYR A 192 7.54 9.48 -2.77
N SER A 193 8.40 8.65 -3.36
CA SER A 193 9.52 8.02 -2.68
C SER A 193 10.83 8.69 -3.08
N LEU A 194 11.71 8.81 -2.09
CA LEU A 194 13.03 9.36 -2.24
C LEU A 194 14.02 8.41 -1.57
N VAL A 195 14.84 7.77 -2.39
CA VAL A 195 15.83 6.79 -1.93
C VAL A 195 17.22 7.34 -2.22
N LYS A 196 18.11 7.23 -1.24
CA LYS A 196 19.53 7.51 -1.41
C LYS A 196 20.25 6.20 -1.70
N GLU A 197 20.92 6.13 -2.84
CA GLU A 197 21.71 4.97 -3.25
C GLU A 197 23.15 5.44 -3.51
N SER A 198 24.00 5.36 -2.49
CA SER A 198 25.36 5.89 -2.52
C SER A 198 25.43 7.39 -2.88
N ASN A 199 25.77 7.70 -4.14
CA ASN A 199 25.85 9.05 -4.69
C ASN A 199 24.58 9.45 -5.47
N ASN A 200 23.61 8.55 -5.58
CA ASN A 200 22.37 8.78 -6.29
C ASN A 200 21.27 9.18 -5.32
N LEU A 201 20.44 10.11 -5.76
CA LEU A 201 19.14 10.41 -5.18
C LEU A 201 18.08 9.99 -6.20
N VAL A 202 17.30 8.97 -5.86
CA VAL A 202 16.28 8.38 -6.72
C VAL A 202 14.90 8.83 -6.24
N LEU A 203 14.27 9.71 -6.99
CA LEU A 203 12.89 10.17 -6.79
C LEU A 203 11.95 9.33 -7.65
N ARG A 204 10.90 8.76 -7.04
CA ARG A 204 9.86 7.99 -7.73
C ARG A 204 8.48 8.55 -7.40
N TYR A 205 7.66 8.82 -8.41
CA TYR A 205 6.35 9.43 -8.23
C TYR A 205 5.43 9.15 -9.44
N VAL A 206 4.14 9.39 -9.27
CA VAL A 206 3.16 9.40 -10.37
C VAL A 206 3.00 10.83 -10.85
N ASP A 207 3.15 11.09 -12.16
CA ASP A 207 3.08 12.44 -12.73
C ASP A 207 1.75 13.14 -12.41
N PRO A 208 1.73 14.20 -11.57
CA PRO A 208 0.50 14.90 -11.20
C PRO A 208 -0.11 15.68 -12.37
N SER A 209 0.67 15.92 -13.44
CA SER A 209 0.25 16.61 -14.66
C SER A 209 -0.36 15.67 -15.71
N TYR A 210 -0.42 14.36 -15.42
CA TYR A 210 -0.96 13.35 -16.32
C TYR A 210 -2.41 13.68 -16.71
N GLN A 211 -2.68 13.61 -18.02
CA GLN A 211 -4.02 13.61 -18.59
C GLN A 211 -4.00 12.72 -19.83
N ILE A 212 -5.03 11.92 -20.03
CA ILE A 212 -5.10 11.03 -21.21
C ILE A 212 -5.16 11.80 -22.54
N THR A 213 -5.64 13.04 -22.50
CA THR A 213 -5.71 13.94 -23.65
C THR A 213 -4.43 14.75 -23.88
N LYS A 214 -3.44 14.66 -22.97
CA LYS A 214 -2.18 15.39 -23.10
C LYS A 214 -1.42 14.86 -24.31
N SER A 215 -1.03 15.75 -25.21
CA SER A 215 -0.35 15.34 -26.45
C SER A 215 0.99 14.68 -26.16
N THR A 216 1.33 13.64 -26.92
CA THR A 216 2.65 13.02 -26.93
C THR A 216 3.75 14.05 -27.21
N GLY A 217 4.89 13.94 -26.52
CA GLY A 217 6.02 14.86 -26.68
C GLY A 217 5.85 16.19 -25.92
N THR A 218 4.77 16.36 -25.17
CA THR A 218 4.59 17.54 -24.32
C THR A 218 5.68 17.56 -23.25
N LYS A 219 6.37 18.70 -23.14
CA LYS A 219 7.42 18.91 -22.16
C LYS A 219 6.81 19.02 -20.76
N VAL A 220 7.36 18.27 -19.81
CA VAL A 220 7.04 18.33 -18.38
C VAL A 220 8.29 18.77 -17.62
N ASN A 221 8.15 19.75 -16.75
CA ASN A 221 9.25 20.31 -15.96
C ASN A 221 9.20 19.79 -14.52
N VAL A 222 10.31 19.25 -14.03
CA VAL A 222 10.52 18.88 -12.63
C VAL A 222 11.50 19.88 -12.03
N ALA A 223 11.03 20.71 -11.10
CA ALA A 223 11.90 21.59 -10.33
C ALA A 223 12.31 20.92 -9.02
N ILE A 224 13.59 21.04 -8.68
CA ILE A 224 14.21 20.43 -7.50
C ILE A 224 14.88 21.56 -6.71
N LYS A 225 14.51 21.72 -5.44
CA LYS A 225 15.05 22.77 -4.58
C LYS A 225 15.51 22.20 -3.25
N ALA A 226 16.70 22.58 -2.80
CA ALA A 226 17.13 22.39 -1.41
C ALA A 226 17.70 23.71 -0.90
N ASP A 227 16.83 24.49 -0.24
CA ASP A 227 17.16 25.84 0.24
C ASP A 227 18.35 25.80 1.22
N SER A 228 18.40 24.80 2.09
CA SER A 228 19.48 24.58 3.07
C SER A 228 20.85 24.30 2.42
N LEU A 229 20.86 23.83 1.17
CA LEU A 229 22.07 23.49 0.42
C LEU A 229 22.35 24.47 -0.73
N SER A 230 21.55 25.54 -0.84
CA SER A 230 21.57 26.46 -1.99
C SER A 230 21.47 25.71 -3.34
N TYR A 231 20.72 24.62 -3.38
CA TYR A 231 20.48 23.81 -4.57
C TYR A 231 19.17 24.26 -5.23
N ASN A 232 19.23 24.59 -6.51
CA ASN A 232 18.04 24.87 -7.31
C ASN A 232 18.32 24.40 -8.74
N ASP A 233 17.49 23.49 -9.21
CA ASP A 233 17.72 22.80 -10.46
C ASP A 233 16.40 22.40 -11.11
N GLN A 234 16.48 22.10 -12.40
CA GLN A 234 15.34 21.66 -13.20
C GLN A 234 15.73 20.52 -14.12
N VAL A 235 14.83 19.55 -14.23
CA VAL A 235 14.93 18.42 -15.15
C VAL A 235 13.66 18.36 -15.96
N ASP A 236 13.80 18.13 -17.26
CA ASP A 236 12.66 18.03 -18.16
C ASP A 236 12.55 16.62 -18.73
N TYR A 237 11.33 16.14 -18.93
CA TYR A 237 11.04 14.98 -19.76
C TYR A 237 9.88 15.26 -20.71
N GLN A 238 9.67 14.37 -21.66
CA GLN A 238 8.56 14.44 -22.60
C GLN A 238 7.55 13.36 -22.28
N THR A 239 6.26 13.69 -22.38
CA THR A 239 5.19 12.70 -22.27
C THR A 239 5.37 11.62 -23.35
N PRO A 240 5.46 10.34 -22.98
CA PRO A 240 5.60 9.28 -23.96
C PRO A 240 4.29 9.07 -24.74
N ASP A 241 4.39 8.33 -25.85
CA ASP A 241 3.21 7.84 -26.54
C ASP A 241 2.52 6.77 -25.67
N LEU A 242 1.24 6.96 -25.40
CA LEU A 242 0.42 6.00 -24.65
C LEU A 242 -0.01 4.80 -25.52
N GLY A 243 0.28 4.83 -26.83
CA GLY A 243 -0.09 3.77 -27.76
C GLY A 243 -1.59 3.75 -28.10
N LEU A 244 -2.28 4.87 -27.85
CA LEU A 244 -3.71 5.03 -28.12
C LEU A 244 -3.93 5.83 -29.41
N SER A 245 -4.88 5.37 -30.21
CA SER A 245 -5.42 6.15 -31.34
C SER A 245 -6.23 7.35 -30.83
N GLN A 246 -6.41 8.36 -31.69
CA GLN A 246 -7.19 9.55 -31.33
C GLN A 246 -8.64 9.22 -30.94
N ASP A 247 -9.25 8.21 -31.56
CA ASP A 247 -10.62 7.81 -31.24
C ASP A 247 -10.71 7.05 -29.92
N GLN A 248 -9.69 6.25 -29.58
CA GLN A 248 -9.58 5.64 -28.25
C GLN A 248 -9.37 6.68 -27.15
N VAL A 249 -8.53 7.69 -27.39
CA VAL A 249 -8.36 8.82 -26.46
C VAL A 249 -9.70 9.54 -26.24
N LYS A 250 -10.46 9.83 -27.31
CA LYS A 250 -11.79 10.45 -27.18
C LYS A 250 -12.78 9.57 -26.43
N ALA A 251 -12.78 8.26 -26.69
CA ALA A 251 -13.68 7.32 -26.03
C ALA A 251 -13.39 7.21 -24.53
N LEU A 252 -12.11 7.08 -24.16
CA LEU A 252 -11.67 7.10 -22.76
C LEU A 252 -11.96 8.43 -22.08
N ASP A 253 -11.64 9.55 -22.73
CA ASP A 253 -11.92 10.89 -22.20
C ASP A 253 -13.42 11.10 -21.97
N THR A 254 -14.27 10.57 -22.86
CA THR A 254 -15.74 10.61 -22.70
C THR A 254 -16.18 9.73 -21.53
N ALA A 255 -15.69 8.50 -21.42
CA ALA A 255 -16.00 7.61 -20.32
C ALA A 255 -15.54 8.20 -18.97
N PHE A 256 -14.36 8.82 -18.93
CA PHE A 256 -13.79 9.45 -17.74
C PHE A 256 -14.46 10.76 -17.32
N LYS A 257 -15.13 11.46 -18.25
CA LYS A 257 -15.88 12.70 -17.97
C LYS A 257 -17.35 12.48 -17.64
N SER A 258 -17.83 11.23 -17.62
CA SER A 258 -19.24 10.90 -17.40
C SER A 258 -19.80 11.45 -16.08
N ASP A 259 -18.98 11.54 -15.03
CA ASP A 259 -19.28 12.27 -13.78
C ASP A 259 -17.95 12.67 -13.11
N SER A 260 -17.54 13.94 -13.22
CA SER A 260 -16.18 14.43 -12.91
C SER A 260 -15.76 14.38 -11.43
N LYS A 261 -16.57 13.73 -10.58
CA LYS A 261 -16.36 13.62 -9.13
C LYS A 261 -15.62 12.34 -8.72
N GLN A 262 -15.58 11.33 -9.60
CA GLN A 262 -14.93 10.06 -9.34
C GLN A 262 -13.56 9.95 -10.03
N ILE A 263 -12.71 9.11 -9.45
CA ILE A 263 -11.41 8.76 -10.05
C ILE A 263 -11.53 7.37 -10.64
N LEU A 264 -11.16 7.24 -11.91
CA LEU A 264 -11.33 6.04 -12.71
C LEU A 264 -9.98 5.55 -13.20
N ALA A 265 -9.83 4.23 -13.26
CA ALA A 265 -8.75 3.59 -13.99
C ALA A 265 -9.23 2.39 -14.80
N LEU A 266 -8.57 2.19 -15.93
CA LEU A 266 -8.73 1.03 -16.79
C LEU A 266 -7.35 0.52 -17.23
N GLN A 267 -7.11 -0.77 -17.11
CA GLN A 267 -5.89 -1.40 -17.61
C GLN A 267 -6.18 -2.79 -18.16
N GLU A 268 -5.69 -3.13 -19.35
CA GLU A 268 -5.60 -4.52 -19.79
C GLU A 268 -4.46 -5.23 -19.02
N VAL A 269 -4.74 -6.40 -18.45
CA VAL A 269 -3.75 -7.14 -17.66
C VAL A 269 -2.49 -7.41 -18.48
N GLY A 270 -1.32 -7.11 -17.90
CA GLY A 270 -0.03 -7.27 -18.58
C GLY A 270 0.38 -6.10 -19.47
N SER A 271 -0.48 -5.10 -19.68
CA SER A 271 -0.07 -3.85 -20.31
C SER A 271 0.92 -3.08 -19.44
N LYS A 272 1.65 -2.12 -20.04
CA LYS A 272 2.73 -1.39 -19.35
C LYS A 272 2.24 -0.48 -18.21
N ALA A 273 1.08 0.15 -18.38
CA ALA A 273 0.57 1.14 -17.44
C ALA A 273 -0.96 1.30 -17.56
N PRO A 274 -1.63 1.77 -16.49
CA PRO A 274 -3.05 2.04 -16.50
C PRO A 274 -3.40 3.37 -17.16
N TYR A 275 -4.60 3.45 -17.73
CA TYR A 275 -5.23 4.71 -18.12
C TYR A 275 -6.03 5.27 -16.96
N LEU A 276 -5.75 6.51 -16.58
CA LEU A 276 -6.35 7.16 -15.40
C LEU A 276 -7.21 8.36 -15.80
N SER A 277 -8.28 8.65 -15.04
CA SER A 277 -8.95 9.95 -15.13
C SER A 277 -8.25 11.02 -14.29
N SER A 278 -7.57 10.62 -13.23
CA SER A 278 -6.82 11.47 -12.29
C SER A 278 -5.76 10.65 -11.57
N THR A 279 -4.66 11.28 -11.17
CA THR A 279 -3.57 10.67 -10.40
C THR A 279 -3.67 10.96 -8.90
N LYS A 280 -4.67 11.74 -8.47
CA LYS A 280 -4.86 12.11 -7.06
C LYS A 280 -5.21 10.90 -6.19
N SER A 281 -4.71 10.91 -4.96
CA SER A 281 -5.19 10.04 -3.89
C SER A 281 -6.53 10.53 -3.32
N THR A 282 -7.34 9.59 -2.84
CA THR A 282 -8.60 9.83 -2.13
C THR A 282 -8.80 8.76 -1.05
N GLU A 283 -9.80 8.91 -0.20
CA GLU A 283 -10.18 7.88 0.79
C GLU A 283 -10.34 6.51 0.11
N ALA A 284 -9.65 5.49 0.63
CA ALA A 284 -9.64 4.14 0.08
C ALA A 284 -10.81 3.31 0.61
N SER A 285 -11.31 3.65 1.80
CA SER A 285 -12.36 2.88 2.48
C SER A 285 -11.99 1.38 2.49
N ASN A 286 -12.95 0.49 2.22
CA ASN A 286 -12.74 -0.95 2.18
C ASN A 286 -11.80 -1.44 1.07
N LEU A 287 -11.50 -0.64 0.04
CA LEU A 287 -10.53 -1.08 -0.97
C LEU A 287 -9.11 -1.16 -0.43
N PHE A 288 -8.83 -0.53 0.73
CA PHE A 288 -7.55 -0.68 1.41
C PHE A 288 -7.25 -2.14 1.78
N ALA A 289 -8.29 -2.98 1.93
CA ALA A 289 -8.12 -4.39 2.22
C ALA A 289 -7.35 -5.17 1.13
N TRP A 290 -7.31 -4.71 -0.13
CA TRP A 290 -6.43 -5.30 -1.15
C TRP A 290 -4.96 -5.31 -0.70
N PHE A 291 -4.49 -4.21 -0.13
CA PHE A 291 -3.12 -4.07 0.34
C PHE A 291 -2.88 -4.84 1.64
N VAL A 292 -3.85 -4.82 2.55
CA VAL A 292 -3.76 -5.54 3.82
C VAL A 292 -3.75 -7.04 3.61
N LEU A 293 -4.59 -7.58 2.71
CA LEU A 293 -4.58 -9.00 2.35
C LEU A 293 -3.25 -9.38 1.70
N ALA A 294 -2.73 -8.55 0.79
CA ALA A 294 -1.41 -8.78 0.18
C ALA A 294 -0.31 -8.92 1.24
N ARG A 295 -0.25 -7.99 2.20
CA ARG A 295 0.72 -8.06 3.29
C ARG A 295 0.47 -9.23 4.24
N THR A 296 -0.79 -9.54 4.54
CA THR A 296 -1.16 -10.65 5.43
C THR A 296 -0.69 -11.98 4.85
N TYR A 297 -1.01 -12.27 3.59
CA TYR A 297 -0.57 -13.49 2.93
C TYR A 297 0.94 -13.55 2.70
N GLN A 298 1.59 -12.41 2.47
CA GLN A 298 3.05 -12.36 2.46
C GLN A 298 3.64 -12.81 3.80
N LEU A 299 3.14 -12.29 4.93
CA LEU A 299 3.64 -12.66 6.25
C LEU A 299 3.35 -14.13 6.61
N ILE A 300 2.24 -14.68 6.12
CA ILE A 300 1.95 -16.12 6.22
C ILE A 300 2.96 -16.94 5.42
N ASP A 301 3.28 -16.52 4.20
CA ASP A 301 4.27 -17.22 3.36
C ASP A 301 5.68 -17.13 3.95
N GLU A 302 6.02 -15.98 4.56
CA GLU A 302 7.24 -15.76 5.36
C GLU A 302 7.23 -16.49 6.72
N LYS A 303 6.16 -17.24 7.04
CA LYS A 303 5.98 -18.01 8.28
C LYS A 303 6.06 -17.16 9.55
N LYS A 304 5.64 -15.88 9.47
CA LYS A 304 5.56 -14.99 10.63
C LYS A 304 4.35 -15.30 11.50
N PHE A 305 3.27 -15.78 10.88
CA PHE A 305 2.09 -16.36 11.51
C PHE A 305 1.39 -17.28 10.51
N GLU A 306 0.33 -17.96 10.95
CA GLU A 306 -0.45 -18.91 10.15
C GLU A 306 -1.93 -18.51 10.13
N LEU A 307 -2.71 -19.08 9.20
CA LEU A 307 -4.16 -18.84 9.10
C LEU A 307 -4.92 -19.21 10.38
N THR A 308 -4.43 -20.21 11.12
CA THR A 308 -4.99 -20.69 12.40
C THR A 308 -4.52 -19.88 13.60
N THR A 309 -3.65 -18.89 13.42
CA THR A 309 -3.18 -18.03 14.51
C THR A 309 -4.37 -17.26 15.07
N GLU A 310 -4.58 -17.38 16.38
CA GLU A 310 -5.66 -16.70 17.07
C GLU A 310 -5.22 -15.31 17.55
N VAL A 311 -6.12 -14.34 17.43
CA VAL A 311 -5.98 -13.00 17.97
C VAL A 311 -7.11 -12.73 18.95
N GLU A 312 -6.79 -11.99 20.01
CA GLU A 312 -7.78 -11.63 21.04
C GLU A 312 -8.54 -10.37 20.63
N ILE A 313 -9.87 -10.42 20.71
CA ILE A 313 -10.76 -9.30 20.42
C ILE A 313 -10.62 -8.22 21.50
N GLN A 314 -10.27 -7.02 21.10
CA GLN A 314 -10.09 -5.82 21.92
C GLN A 314 -11.08 -4.72 21.50
N GLU A 315 -11.59 -3.98 22.47
CA GLU A 315 -12.54 -2.89 22.21
C GLU A 315 -11.94 -1.79 21.33
N SER A 316 -10.64 -1.48 21.50
CA SER A 316 -9.96 -0.37 20.82
C SER A 316 -9.84 -0.51 19.30
N LEU A 317 -10.09 -1.69 18.74
CA LEU A 317 -10.01 -1.95 17.29
C LEU A 317 -11.38 -2.02 16.62
N ARG A 318 -12.46 -1.94 17.41
CA ARG A 318 -13.83 -1.93 16.90
C ARG A 318 -14.16 -0.61 16.24
N ILE A 319 -15.02 -0.69 15.24
CA ILE A 319 -15.51 0.45 14.49
C ILE A 319 -17.02 0.55 14.65
N GLY A 320 -17.50 1.75 14.96
CA GLY A 320 -18.92 2.04 15.09
C GLY A 320 -19.58 1.40 16.33
N THR A 321 -20.91 1.32 16.31
CA THR A 321 -21.75 0.98 17.46
C THR A 321 -22.13 -0.50 17.57
N GLY A 322 -21.43 -1.42 16.89
CA GLY A 322 -21.63 -2.86 17.09
C GLY A 322 -22.52 -3.60 16.06
N GLU A 323 -22.66 -3.10 14.83
CA GLU A 323 -23.54 -3.70 13.81
C GLU A 323 -22.84 -4.62 12.80
N THR A 324 -21.51 -4.75 12.83
CA THR A 324 -20.79 -5.72 11.99
C THR A 324 -20.58 -7.03 12.74
N ALA A 325 -20.51 -8.16 12.01
CA ALA A 325 -20.36 -9.48 12.62
C ALA A 325 -19.20 -9.51 13.63
N MET A 326 -18.04 -8.92 13.29
CA MET A 326 -16.87 -8.90 14.18
C MET A 326 -17.02 -7.99 15.39
N SER A 327 -17.80 -6.91 15.27
CA SER A 327 -18.04 -5.99 16.38
C SER A 327 -18.89 -6.60 17.50
N THR A 328 -19.62 -7.69 17.21
CA THR A 328 -20.51 -8.38 18.17
C THR A 328 -19.85 -9.51 18.98
N HIS A 329 -18.63 -9.93 18.62
CA HIS A 329 -17.90 -10.95 19.39
C HIS A 329 -17.68 -10.51 20.84
N ALA A 330 -17.43 -11.43 21.77
CA ALA A 330 -17.13 -11.02 23.14
C ALA A 330 -15.71 -10.42 23.22
N ILE A 331 -15.53 -9.33 23.97
CA ILE A 331 -14.16 -8.83 24.26
C ILE A 331 -13.39 -9.93 24.99
N GLY A 332 -12.15 -10.16 24.59
CA GLY A 332 -11.31 -11.26 25.10
C GLY A 332 -11.57 -12.61 24.43
N SER A 333 -12.59 -12.74 23.56
CA SER A 333 -12.71 -13.95 22.74
C SER A 333 -11.59 -14.01 21.71
N LYS A 334 -11.29 -15.22 21.25
CA LYS A 334 -10.27 -15.44 20.24
C LYS A 334 -10.89 -15.64 18.87
N ILE A 335 -10.22 -15.12 17.85
CA ILE A 335 -10.59 -15.29 16.45
C ILE A 335 -9.34 -15.58 15.61
N SER A 336 -9.44 -16.49 14.66
CA SER A 336 -8.32 -16.83 13.77
C SER A 336 -8.08 -15.79 12.68
N ILE A 337 -6.86 -15.76 12.12
CA ILE A 337 -6.56 -14.96 10.92
C ILE A 337 -7.47 -15.34 9.75
N GLN A 338 -7.80 -16.62 9.58
CA GLN A 338 -8.71 -17.09 8.54
C GLN A 338 -10.10 -16.47 8.68
N GLU A 339 -10.67 -16.47 9.88
CA GLU A 339 -11.99 -15.87 10.14
C GLU A 339 -11.98 -14.35 9.92
N LEU A 340 -10.88 -13.66 10.26
CA LEU A 340 -10.72 -12.25 9.95
C LEU A 340 -10.65 -11.99 8.44
N ILE A 341 -9.90 -12.79 7.69
CA ILE A 341 -9.84 -12.69 6.23
C ILE A 341 -11.23 -12.92 5.63
N ASP A 342 -11.94 -13.95 6.07
CA ASP A 342 -13.29 -14.25 5.58
C ASP A 342 -14.27 -13.13 5.94
N ALA A 343 -14.19 -12.52 7.12
CA ALA A 343 -15.00 -11.36 7.48
C ALA A 343 -14.70 -10.12 6.61
N VAL A 344 -13.43 -9.86 6.30
CA VAL A 344 -13.02 -8.77 5.40
C VAL A 344 -13.52 -9.01 3.98
N VAL A 345 -13.49 -10.24 3.48
CA VAL A 345 -13.85 -10.53 2.09
C VAL A 345 -15.36 -10.71 1.91
N VAL A 346 -16.01 -11.47 2.80
CA VAL A 346 -17.42 -11.84 2.67
C VAL A 346 -18.32 -10.72 3.15
N SER A 347 -18.04 -10.18 4.34
CA SER A 347 -18.88 -9.16 4.99
C SER A 347 -18.34 -7.75 4.81
N GLN A 348 -17.16 -7.59 4.21
CA GLN A 348 -16.49 -6.30 4.06
C GLN A 348 -16.36 -5.58 5.42
N ASP A 349 -16.04 -6.36 6.46
CA ASP A 349 -16.02 -5.91 7.86
C ASP A 349 -14.78 -5.06 8.16
N ALA A 350 -15.01 -3.79 8.46
CA ALA A 350 -13.95 -2.83 8.73
C ALA A 350 -13.25 -3.07 10.09
N THR A 351 -13.97 -3.63 11.08
CA THR A 351 -13.37 -4.07 12.35
C THR A 351 -12.39 -5.20 12.10
N ALA A 352 -12.78 -6.20 11.30
CA ALA A 352 -11.88 -7.29 10.88
C ALA A 352 -10.62 -6.75 10.19
N LEU A 353 -10.79 -5.75 9.33
CA LEU A 353 -9.69 -5.11 8.62
C LEU A 353 -8.72 -4.40 9.58
N ASN A 354 -9.22 -3.70 10.61
CA ASN A 354 -8.39 -3.13 11.68
C ASN A 354 -7.57 -4.20 12.41
N TYR A 355 -8.13 -5.37 12.67
CA TYR A 355 -7.37 -6.49 13.26
C TYR A 355 -6.27 -6.97 12.33
N LEU A 356 -6.57 -7.21 11.05
CA LEU A 356 -5.53 -7.61 10.09
C LEU A 356 -4.42 -6.56 9.99
N ILE A 357 -4.77 -5.27 10.00
CA ILE A 357 -3.79 -4.17 10.05
C ILE A 357 -2.89 -4.29 11.29
N GLN A 358 -3.46 -4.55 12.46
CA GLN A 358 -2.69 -4.75 13.69
C GLN A 358 -1.76 -5.97 13.59
N GLN A 359 -2.21 -7.06 12.96
CA GLN A 359 -1.43 -8.28 12.79
C GLN A 359 -0.26 -8.12 11.80
N VAL A 360 -0.40 -7.26 10.79
CA VAL A 360 0.71 -6.95 9.87
C VAL A 360 1.72 -5.94 10.43
N GLY A 361 1.60 -5.58 11.71
CA GLY A 361 2.51 -4.66 12.42
C GLY A 361 1.96 -3.26 12.67
N GLY A 362 0.66 -3.04 12.41
CA GLY A 362 -0.01 -1.75 12.58
C GLY A 362 0.30 -0.75 11.47
N ALA A 363 -0.23 0.47 11.61
CA ALA A 363 -0.15 1.52 10.58
C ALA A 363 1.28 1.87 10.16
N ASN A 364 2.23 1.86 11.10
CA ASN A 364 3.62 2.18 10.81
C ASN A 364 4.27 1.15 9.91
N GLU A 365 4.28 -0.12 10.29
CA GLU A 365 4.90 -1.18 9.50
C GLU A 365 4.18 -1.36 8.15
N LEU A 366 2.85 -1.28 8.14
CA LEU A 366 2.07 -1.38 6.91
C LEU A 366 2.42 -0.27 5.91
N ASN A 367 2.48 0.98 6.36
CA ASN A 367 2.88 2.07 5.48
C ASN A 367 4.35 1.96 5.03
N ILE A 368 5.26 1.33 5.81
CA ILE A 368 6.66 1.12 5.39
C ILE A 368 6.65 0.12 4.25
N TRP A 369 5.91 -0.96 4.44
CA TRP A 369 5.70 -1.97 3.42
C TRP A 369 5.07 -1.39 2.16
N LEU A 370 4.00 -0.60 2.26
CA LEU A 370 3.33 0.06 1.11
C LEU A 370 4.32 0.87 0.28
N ASN A 371 5.12 1.72 0.94
CA ASN A 371 6.17 2.48 0.27
C ASN A 371 7.21 1.56 -0.36
N SER A 372 7.59 0.47 0.31
CA SER A 372 8.57 -0.46 -0.23
C SER A 372 8.13 -1.20 -1.49
N GLN A 373 6.83 -1.43 -1.62
CA GLN A 373 6.21 -2.05 -2.78
C GLN A 373 5.88 -1.05 -3.89
N GLY A 374 6.14 0.24 -3.67
CA GLY A 374 5.92 1.30 -4.67
C GLY A 374 4.53 1.93 -4.64
N TYR A 375 3.74 1.73 -3.58
CA TYR A 375 2.40 2.31 -3.42
C TYR A 375 2.45 3.65 -2.68
N TYR A 376 3.00 4.69 -3.31
CA TYR A 376 3.35 5.96 -2.65
C TYR A 376 2.17 6.87 -2.35
N SER A 377 1.04 6.69 -3.03
CA SER A 377 -0.20 7.42 -2.78
C SER A 377 -1.12 6.70 -1.78
N THR A 378 -0.73 5.48 -1.38
CA THR A 378 -1.47 4.61 -0.48
C THR A 378 -0.91 4.71 0.92
N LYS A 379 -1.76 5.06 1.89
CA LYS A 379 -1.34 5.24 3.29
C LYS A 379 -2.49 5.12 4.26
N MET A 380 -2.16 4.74 5.48
CA MET A 380 -3.00 4.83 6.65
C MET A 380 -2.57 6.02 7.50
N SER A 381 -3.48 6.97 7.74
CA SER A 381 -3.25 8.15 8.59
C SER A 381 -3.80 7.99 10.00
N ALA A 382 -4.78 7.11 10.18
CA ALA A 382 -5.38 6.78 11.46
C ALA A 382 -5.92 5.34 11.43
N ASN A 383 -6.29 4.80 12.59
CA ASN A 383 -7.11 3.59 12.64
C ASN A 383 -8.39 3.79 11.82
N LEU A 384 -8.91 2.69 11.24
CA LEU A 384 -10.13 2.80 10.46
C LEU A 384 -11.26 3.26 11.38
N GLY A 385 -12.01 4.25 10.91
CA GLY A 385 -13.19 4.79 11.55
C GLY A 385 -14.37 4.81 10.59
N VAL A 386 -15.52 5.29 11.07
CA VAL A 386 -16.70 5.56 10.24
C VAL A 386 -17.12 7.00 10.49
N ASN A 387 -17.37 7.75 9.42
CA ASN A 387 -17.89 9.10 9.50
C ASN A 387 -19.43 9.12 9.65
N ASP A 388 -20.01 10.31 9.82
CA ASP A 388 -21.48 10.49 9.97
C ASP A 388 -22.30 9.97 8.78
N SER A 389 -21.67 9.81 7.61
CA SER A 389 -22.31 9.28 6.39
C SER A 389 -22.19 7.76 6.26
N GLY A 390 -21.55 7.09 7.22
CA GLY A 390 -21.30 5.65 7.18
C GLY A 390 -20.07 5.25 6.35
N ASP A 391 -19.33 6.21 5.80
CA ASP A 391 -18.13 5.91 5.02
C ASP A 391 -16.96 5.59 5.94
N ILE A 392 -16.20 4.55 5.58
CA ILE A 392 -14.99 4.16 6.31
C ILE A 392 -13.86 5.13 5.97
N THR A 393 -13.18 5.60 7.02
CA THR A 393 -12.15 6.64 6.94
C THR A 393 -10.82 6.21 7.58
N GLY A 394 -9.76 7.00 7.34
CA GLY A 394 -8.43 6.82 7.95
C GLY A 394 -7.37 6.28 7.01
N VAL A 395 -7.74 5.96 5.76
CA VAL A 395 -6.87 5.34 4.76
C VAL A 395 -7.06 5.97 3.38
N ALA A 396 -5.98 6.27 2.68
CA ALA A 396 -6.03 6.84 1.34
C ALA A 396 -5.34 5.93 0.33
N THR A 397 -5.75 6.02 -0.93
CA THR A 397 -5.13 5.34 -2.08
C THR A 397 -5.35 6.13 -3.37
N SER A 398 -4.53 5.90 -4.38
CA SER A 398 -4.80 6.34 -5.76
C SER A 398 -5.33 5.20 -6.61
N ALA A 399 -5.94 5.55 -7.75
CA ALA A 399 -6.35 4.56 -8.75
C ALA A 399 -5.13 3.89 -9.41
N TYR A 400 -4.00 4.60 -9.49
CA TYR A 400 -2.74 4.03 -9.97
C TYR A 400 -2.24 2.91 -9.06
N ASP A 401 -2.14 3.14 -7.75
CA ASP A 401 -1.60 2.15 -6.80
C ASP A 401 -2.47 0.88 -6.77
N LEU A 402 -3.79 1.04 -6.69
CA LEU A 402 -4.73 -0.09 -6.75
C LEU A 402 -4.60 -0.87 -8.06
N THR A 403 -4.53 -0.18 -9.20
CA THR A 403 -4.45 -0.85 -10.49
C THR A 403 -3.10 -1.55 -10.66
N ASN A 404 -2.01 -0.97 -10.15
CA ASN A 404 -0.70 -1.61 -10.14
C ASN A 404 -0.69 -2.88 -9.27
N LEU A 405 -1.26 -2.84 -8.06
CA LEU A 405 -1.41 -4.03 -7.21
C LEU A 405 -2.22 -5.12 -7.92
N LEU A 406 -3.38 -4.76 -8.48
CA LEU A 406 -4.26 -5.71 -9.18
C LEU A 406 -3.61 -6.28 -10.45
N ASN A 407 -2.78 -5.50 -11.14
CA ASN A 407 -2.05 -5.97 -12.32
C ASN A 407 -0.95 -6.98 -11.94
N GLN A 408 -0.28 -6.78 -10.80
CA GLN A 408 0.65 -7.76 -10.26
C GLN A 408 -0.08 -9.03 -9.80
N LEU A 409 -1.23 -8.89 -9.13
CA LEU A 409 -2.06 -10.02 -8.70
C LEU A 409 -2.55 -10.83 -9.90
N ALA A 410 -3.08 -10.16 -10.92
CA ALA A 410 -3.60 -10.81 -12.13
C ALA A 410 -2.52 -11.62 -12.86
N GLN A 411 -1.27 -11.16 -12.84
CA GLN A 411 -0.11 -11.82 -13.45
C GLN A 411 0.60 -12.81 -12.53
N ASP A 412 0.06 -13.11 -11.34
CA ASP A 412 0.65 -14.01 -10.35
C ASP A 412 2.04 -13.57 -9.85
N LYS A 413 2.27 -12.25 -9.85
CA LYS A 413 3.52 -11.59 -9.44
C LYS A 413 3.38 -10.81 -8.14
N LEU A 414 2.19 -10.72 -7.55
CA LEU A 414 2.02 -10.03 -6.28
C LEU A 414 2.68 -10.85 -5.17
N VAL A 415 3.84 -10.38 -4.70
CA VAL A 415 4.76 -11.09 -3.79
C VAL A 415 5.35 -12.35 -4.43
N ASN A 416 4.53 -13.35 -4.76
CA ASN A 416 4.86 -14.53 -5.55
C ASN A 416 3.56 -15.22 -6.05
N GLU A 417 3.71 -16.26 -6.87
CA GLU A 417 2.58 -17.01 -7.46
C GLU A 417 1.66 -17.62 -6.41
N LYS A 418 2.22 -18.22 -5.35
CA LYS A 418 1.45 -18.88 -4.29
C LYS A 418 0.62 -17.87 -3.50
N VAL A 419 1.20 -16.73 -3.14
CA VAL A 419 0.48 -15.64 -2.45
C VAL A 419 -0.62 -15.07 -3.35
N SER A 420 -0.32 -14.86 -4.63
CA SER A 420 -1.31 -14.39 -5.60
C SER A 420 -2.50 -15.34 -5.72
N ALA A 421 -2.24 -16.65 -5.80
CA ALA A 421 -3.28 -17.68 -5.83
C ALA A 421 -4.15 -17.67 -4.56
N ALA A 422 -3.53 -17.58 -3.38
CA ALA A 422 -4.25 -17.56 -2.11
C ALA A 422 -5.16 -16.31 -1.97
N ILE A 423 -4.69 -15.14 -2.40
CA ILE A 423 -5.49 -13.90 -2.42
C ILE A 423 -6.65 -14.05 -3.41
N LYS A 424 -6.39 -14.56 -4.61
CA LYS A 424 -7.43 -14.83 -5.62
C LYS A 424 -8.50 -15.78 -5.07
N GLU A 425 -8.11 -16.88 -4.41
CA GLU A 425 -9.04 -17.82 -3.78
C GLU A 425 -9.87 -17.18 -2.66
N ALA A 426 -9.24 -16.36 -1.82
CA ALA A 426 -9.96 -15.63 -0.78
C ALA A 426 -11.01 -14.70 -1.42
N VAL A 427 -10.60 -13.81 -2.33
CA VAL A 427 -11.47 -12.79 -2.93
C VAL A 427 -12.59 -13.37 -3.80
N LEU A 428 -12.48 -14.60 -4.28
CA LEU A 428 -13.61 -15.27 -4.94
C LEU A 428 -14.81 -15.50 -4.01
N LYS A 429 -14.63 -15.41 -2.69
CA LYS A 429 -15.71 -15.48 -1.70
C LYS A 429 -16.47 -14.15 -1.56
N THR A 430 -15.99 -13.05 -2.15
CA THR A 430 -16.71 -11.77 -2.09
C THR A 430 -18.10 -11.93 -2.74
N PRO A 431 -19.20 -11.56 -2.05
CA PRO A 431 -20.52 -11.57 -2.64
C PRO A 431 -20.60 -10.67 -3.87
N VAL A 432 -21.45 -11.05 -4.82
CA VAL A 432 -21.71 -10.22 -6.00
C VAL A 432 -22.31 -8.90 -5.56
N SER A 433 -21.59 -7.80 -5.77
CA SER A 433 -22.12 -6.47 -5.48
C SER A 433 -23.09 -6.02 -6.59
N THR A 434 -24.10 -5.25 -6.22
CA THR A 434 -24.97 -4.51 -7.17
C THR A 434 -24.22 -3.45 -7.97
N LYS A 435 -22.96 -3.16 -7.60
CA LYS A 435 -22.00 -2.34 -8.37
C LYS A 435 -21.44 -3.08 -9.58
N PHE A 436 -21.61 -4.40 -9.67
CA PHE A 436 -21.29 -5.16 -10.88
C PHE A 436 -22.53 -5.19 -11.81
N PRO A 437 -22.39 -4.83 -13.09
CA PRO A 437 -23.51 -4.86 -14.06
C PRO A 437 -23.95 -6.29 -14.37
N ALA A 438 -25.18 -6.66 -13.98
CA ALA A 438 -25.71 -8.01 -14.15
C ALA A 438 -25.84 -8.46 -15.63
N ASP A 439 -25.89 -7.50 -16.57
CA ASP A 439 -25.98 -7.76 -18.01
C ASP A 439 -24.61 -7.86 -18.71
N LEU A 440 -23.51 -7.67 -18.00
CA LEU A 440 -22.14 -7.84 -18.52
C LEU A 440 -21.75 -9.32 -18.55
N THR A 441 -22.37 -10.06 -19.47
CA THR A 441 -22.23 -11.52 -19.62
C THR A 441 -20.90 -11.99 -20.21
N THR A 442 -20.06 -11.07 -20.67
CA THR A 442 -18.73 -11.36 -21.24
C THR A 442 -17.68 -11.68 -20.19
N VAL A 443 -17.93 -11.31 -18.92
CA VAL A 443 -17.05 -11.61 -17.78
C VAL A 443 -17.33 -13.03 -17.30
N THR A 444 -16.31 -13.89 -17.35
CA THR A 444 -16.38 -15.29 -16.93
C THR A 444 -15.99 -15.47 -15.46
N ARG A 445 -15.11 -14.60 -14.97
CA ARG A 445 -14.67 -14.58 -13.56
C ARG A 445 -14.33 -13.16 -13.16
N ARG A 446 -14.58 -12.83 -11.90
CA ARG A 446 -14.20 -11.56 -11.30
C ARG A 446 -13.56 -11.77 -9.94
N TYR A 447 -12.51 -11.00 -9.69
CA TYR A 447 -11.92 -10.82 -8.37
C TYR A 447 -12.21 -9.40 -7.96
N GLU A 448 -13.23 -9.19 -7.15
CA GLU A 448 -13.74 -7.86 -6.82
C GLU A 448 -13.73 -7.60 -5.32
N MET A 449 -13.47 -6.34 -4.97
CA MET A 449 -13.78 -5.78 -3.67
C MET A 449 -14.39 -4.41 -3.89
N THR A 450 -15.28 -4.03 -3.00
CA THR A 450 -16.08 -2.80 -3.11
C THR A 450 -16.22 -2.14 -1.74
N THR A 451 -16.86 -0.97 -1.69
CA THR A 451 -17.58 -0.60 -0.47
C THR A 451 -18.89 -1.39 -0.35
N PRO A 452 -19.46 -1.53 0.86
CA PRO A 452 -20.75 -2.19 1.05
C PRO A 452 -21.86 -1.54 0.22
N ASP A 453 -22.89 -2.31 -0.14
CA ASP A 453 -23.96 -1.81 -1.00
C ASP A 453 -24.99 -0.93 -0.29
N GLN A 454 -25.12 -1.08 1.03
CA GLN A 454 -26.19 -0.48 1.83
C GLN A 454 -25.75 0.73 2.66
N VAL A 455 -24.46 1.07 2.64
CA VAL A 455 -23.86 2.06 3.56
C VAL A 455 -22.95 3.00 2.79
N GLY A 456 -22.85 4.24 3.26
CA GLY A 456 -21.92 5.23 2.75
C GLY A 456 -22.54 6.19 1.74
N SER A 457 -21.86 7.31 1.55
CA SER A 457 -22.12 8.30 0.51
C SER A 457 -21.15 8.19 -0.67
N MET A 458 -20.08 7.42 -0.49
CA MET A 458 -19.01 7.23 -1.45
C MET A 458 -18.87 5.77 -1.83
N HIS A 459 -19.06 5.49 -3.10
CA HIS A 459 -19.05 4.13 -3.65
C HIS A 459 -17.72 3.88 -4.34
N HIS A 460 -17.08 2.77 -3.97
CA HIS A 460 -15.82 2.34 -4.55
C HIS A 460 -15.96 0.93 -5.11
N TYR A 461 -15.21 0.65 -6.17
CA TYR A 461 -15.17 -0.64 -6.83
C TYR A 461 -13.78 -0.86 -7.43
N ALA A 462 -13.17 -2.01 -7.16
CA ALA A 462 -11.94 -2.40 -7.83
C ALA A 462 -11.99 -3.89 -8.13
N ALA A 463 -11.77 -4.26 -9.39
CA ALA A 463 -11.84 -5.64 -9.80
C ALA A 463 -10.87 -6.00 -10.94
N ILE A 464 -10.44 -7.26 -10.93
CA ILE A 464 -9.90 -7.95 -12.10
C ILE A 464 -11.08 -8.68 -12.75
N LEU A 465 -11.38 -8.36 -14.01
CA LEU A 465 -12.44 -8.96 -14.80
C LEU A 465 -11.82 -9.84 -15.87
N GLU A 466 -11.98 -11.15 -15.74
CA GLU A 466 -11.56 -12.11 -16.76
C GLU A 466 -12.67 -12.30 -17.78
N MET A 467 -12.32 -12.18 -19.06
CA MET A 467 -13.21 -12.35 -20.20
C MET A 467 -12.61 -13.34 -21.18
N ASN A 468 -13.39 -13.77 -22.18
CA ASN A 468 -12.90 -14.65 -23.24
C ASN A 468 -11.77 -13.98 -24.05
N GLY A 469 -10.53 -14.37 -23.79
CA GLY A 469 -9.35 -13.93 -24.53
C GLY A 469 -8.71 -12.63 -24.04
N LYS A 470 -9.24 -11.97 -23.00
CA LYS A 470 -8.64 -10.80 -22.36
C LYS A 470 -9.03 -10.69 -20.89
N SER A 471 -8.18 -10.07 -20.08
CA SER A 471 -8.51 -9.68 -18.70
C SER A 471 -8.28 -8.19 -18.53
N VAL A 472 -9.20 -7.51 -17.85
CA VAL A 472 -9.13 -6.05 -17.63
C VAL A 472 -9.27 -5.74 -16.15
N ILE A 473 -8.60 -4.68 -15.71
CA ILE A 473 -8.71 -4.13 -14.36
C ILE A 473 -9.50 -2.85 -14.45
N VAL A 474 -10.53 -2.75 -13.61
CA VAL A 474 -11.38 -1.57 -13.50
C VAL A 474 -11.32 -1.08 -12.07
N VAL A 475 -11.04 0.21 -11.89
CA VAL A 475 -11.07 0.88 -10.59
C VAL A 475 -11.95 2.12 -10.66
N VAL A 476 -12.85 2.24 -9.69
CA VAL A 476 -13.72 3.38 -9.45
C VAL A 476 -13.52 3.81 -7.99
N LEU A 477 -13.03 5.02 -7.79
CA LEU A 477 -12.86 5.61 -6.46
C LEU A 477 -13.75 6.83 -6.30
N GLY A 478 -14.53 6.83 -5.21
CA GLY A 478 -15.29 7.99 -4.77
C GLY A 478 -16.42 8.38 -5.71
N ALA A 479 -17.12 7.39 -6.28
CA ALA A 479 -18.35 7.67 -7.01
C ALA A 479 -19.43 8.13 -6.00
N PRO A 480 -19.96 9.35 -6.12
CA PRO A 480 -20.94 9.86 -5.18
C PRO A 480 -22.28 9.16 -5.41
N GLY A 481 -23.03 8.95 -4.33
CA GLY A 481 -24.36 8.37 -4.41
C GLY A 481 -24.93 8.03 -3.04
N GLN A 482 -26.18 7.59 -3.00
CA GLN A 482 -26.79 7.04 -1.80
C GLN A 482 -27.43 5.70 -2.17
N GLY A 483 -27.10 4.66 -1.42
CA GLY A 483 -27.65 3.31 -1.59
C GLY A 483 -27.60 2.83 -3.05
N GLU A 484 -28.74 2.32 -3.52
CA GLU A 484 -28.88 1.68 -4.84
C GLU A 484 -28.52 2.61 -6.01
N ALA A 485 -28.80 3.91 -5.91
CA ALA A 485 -28.48 4.87 -6.97
C ALA A 485 -26.96 5.03 -7.16
N GLY A 486 -26.20 5.04 -6.05
CA GLY A 486 -24.74 5.05 -6.11
C GLY A 486 -24.20 3.76 -6.71
N ASN A 487 -24.77 2.60 -6.33
CA ASN A 487 -24.37 1.31 -6.90
C ASN A 487 -24.64 1.23 -8.40
N ALA A 488 -25.80 1.71 -8.87
CA ALA A 488 -26.16 1.73 -10.28
C ALA A 488 -25.25 2.66 -11.11
N ASN A 489 -24.81 3.78 -10.55
CA ASN A 489 -23.82 4.66 -11.18
C ASN A 489 -22.50 3.89 -11.40
N VAL A 490 -21.98 3.24 -10.34
CA VAL A 490 -20.77 2.41 -10.43
C VAL A 490 -20.95 1.28 -11.45
N ALA A 491 -22.08 0.57 -11.44
CA ALA A 491 -22.35 -0.49 -12.41
C ALA A 491 -22.32 0.00 -13.86
N THR A 492 -22.86 1.19 -14.12
CA THR A 492 -22.83 1.82 -15.45
C THR A 492 -21.40 2.15 -15.88
N ILE A 493 -20.59 2.69 -14.97
CA ILE A 493 -19.18 2.99 -15.21
C ILE A 493 -18.40 1.70 -15.49
N VAL A 494 -18.55 0.68 -14.64
CA VAL A 494 -17.88 -0.62 -14.78
C VAL A 494 -18.21 -1.24 -16.13
N LYS A 495 -19.49 -1.25 -16.53
CA LYS A 495 -19.91 -1.73 -17.85
C LYS A 495 -19.22 -0.96 -18.97
N THR A 496 -19.29 0.37 -18.93
CA THR A 496 -18.71 1.24 -19.95
C THR A 496 -17.21 1.01 -20.12
N LEU A 497 -16.48 0.87 -19.01
CA LEU A 497 -15.03 0.64 -19.05
C LEU A 497 -14.67 -0.79 -19.48
N ALA A 498 -15.41 -1.80 -19.02
CA ALA A 498 -15.14 -3.20 -19.36
C ALA A 498 -15.45 -3.53 -20.84
N GLU A 499 -16.50 -2.91 -21.39
CA GLU A 499 -16.87 -3.06 -22.81
C GLU A 499 -16.01 -2.21 -23.74
N LEU A 500 -15.19 -1.30 -23.19
CA LEU A 500 -14.36 -0.44 -24.00
C LEU A 500 -13.32 -1.26 -24.77
N ASP A 501 -13.44 -1.23 -26.10
CA ASP A 501 -12.48 -1.87 -26.97
C ASP A 501 -11.26 -0.97 -27.15
N LEU A 502 -10.19 -1.32 -26.45
CA LEU A 502 -8.89 -0.67 -26.57
C LEU A 502 -7.99 -1.28 -27.63
N GLY A 503 -8.51 -2.21 -28.46
CA GLY A 503 -7.91 -2.77 -29.67
C GLY A 503 -6.39 -2.77 -29.75
N GLN A 504 -5.75 -3.95 -29.66
CA GLN A 504 -4.29 -4.07 -29.75
C GLN A 504 -3.75 -3.38 -31.02
N SER A 505 -3.03 -2.25 -30.84
CA SER A 505 -2.13 -1.74 -31.88
C SER A 505 -0.87 -2.60 -31.86
N THR A 506 -0.93 -3.76 -32.49
CA THR A 506 0.28 -4.46 -32.90
C THR A 506 0.95 -3.63 -33.99
N ALA A 507 1.93 -2.82 -33.59
CA ALA A 507 2.87 -2.23 -34.51
C ALA A 507 3.73 -3.34 -35.13
N ASN A 508 3.30 -3.92 -36.26
CA ASN A 508 4.17 -4.18 -37.41
C ASN A 508 3.43 -4.70 -38.65
N GLU A 509 3.84 -4.13 -39.79
CA GLU A 509 3.73 -4.55 -41.18
C GLU A 509 2.40 -4.43 -41.95
N SER A 510 2.40 -3.44 -42.84
CA SER A 510 1.61 -3.37 -44.07
C SER A 510 1.94 -4.54 -45.00
N SER A 511 0.94 -5.25 -45.51
CA SER A 511 0.46 -5.11 -46.90
C SER A 511 -0.24 -6.36 -47.46
N SER A 512 -1.31 -6.06 -48.20
CA SER A 512 -1.92 -6.81 -49.31
C SER A 512 -3.05 -7.83 -49.05
N SER A 513 -4.16 -7.50 -49.71
CA SER A 513 -5.35 -8.25 -50.15
C SER A 513 -5.05 -9.68 -50.66
N SER A 514 -5.95 -10.67 -50.72
CA SER A 514 -7.37 -10.67 -51.14
C SER A 514 -7.98 -12.08 -50.97
N SER A 515 -9.30 -12.11 -50.70
CA SER A 515 -10.35 -13.05 -51.18
C SER A 515 -10.24 -14.58 -51.06
N ASP A 516 -11.26 -15.13 -50.39
CA ASP A 516 -12.02 -16.37 -50.64
C ASP A 516 -11.30 -17.69 -50.95
N SER A 517 -11.50 -18.69 -50.09
CA SER A 517 -12.28 -19.88 -50.45
C SER A 517 -12.49 -20.83 -49.26
N SER A 518 -13.70 -21.37 -49.23
CA SER A 518 -14.18 -22.42 -48.35
C SER A 518 -13.43 -23.75 -48.56
N SER A 519 -13.08 -24.41 -47.46
CA SER A 519 -13.08 -25.88 -47.41
C SER A 519 -13.37 -26.36 -45.99
N THR A 520 -14.47 -27.09 -45.89
CA THR A 520 -14.90 -27.92 -44.77
C THR A 520 -13.82 -28.96 -44.47
N SER A 521 -13.37 -29.01 -43.21
CA SER A 521 -12.81 -30.23 -42.63
C SER A 521 -13.23 -30.34 -41.16
N SER A 522 -14.01 -31.37 -40.92
CA SER A 522 -14.48 -31.86 -39.62
C SER A 522 -13.32 -32.45 -38.83
N SER A 523 -13.09 -31.96 -37.62
CA SER A 523 -12.38 -32.70 -36.57
C SER A 523 -13.08 -32.49 -35.23
N SER A 524 -13.53 -33.59 -34.69
CA SER A 524 -14.28 -33.80 -33.47
C SER A 524 -13.51 -33.35 -32.23
N GLY A 525 -14.05 -32.39 -31.48
CA GLY A 525 -13.74 -32.13 -30.07
C GLY A 525 -14.95 -32.52 -29.20
N PRO A 526 -14.76 -32.85 -27.92
CA PRO A 526 -15.75 -33.57 -27.13
C PRO A 526 -17.05 -32.77 -26.99
N GLU A 527 -18.17 -33.37 -27.39
CA GLU A 527 -19.50 -32.81 -27.16
C GLU A 527 -19.75 -32.62 -25.66
N LEU A 528 -20.27 -31.44 -25.29
CA LEU A 528 -20.91 -31.27 -23.98
C LEU A 528 -22.12 -32.21 -23.89
N PRO A 529 -22.36 -32.80 -22.72
CA PRO A 529 -23.46 -33.75 -22.55
C PRO A 529 -24.79 -33.05 -22.79
N THR A 530 -25.70 -33.76 -23.45
CA THR A 530 -27.05 -33.24 -23.70
C THR A 530 -27.88 -33.22 -22.43
N GLN A 531 -28.91 -32.38 -22.37
CA GLN A 531 -29.79 -32.21 -21.20
C GLN A 531 -30.50 -33.50 -20.74
N ALA A 532 -30.45 -34.57 -21.53
CA ALA A 532 -30.90 -35.91 -21.17
C ALA A 532 -29.85 -36.74 -20.38
N GLU A 533 -28.56 -36.40 -20.46
CA GLU A 533 -27.47 -37.05 -19.69
C GLU A 533 -27.29 -36.47 -18.28
N LEU A 534 -27.72 -35.22 -18.05
CA LEU A 534 -27.79 -34.61 -16.71
C LEU A 534 -28.93 -35.17 -15.83
N ASN A 535 -29.87 -35.90 -16.43
CA ASN A 535 -31.02 -36.51 -15.75
C ASN A 535 -30.94 -38.05 -15.73
N ASN A 536 -29.73 -38.61 -15.75
CA ASN A 536 -29.54 -40.04 -15.48
C ASN A 536 -29.58 -40.29 -13.96
N PRO A 537 -30.60 -40.99 -13.42
CA PRO A 537 -30.71 -41.25 -11.97
C PRO A 537 -29.63 -42.21 -11.43
N ASN A 538 -28.72 -42.69 -12.28
CA ASN A 538 -27.62 -43.60 -11.91
C ASN A 538 -26.22 -42.96 -11.94
N VAL A 539 -26.11 -41.62 -11.98
CA VAL A 539 -24.82 -40.94 -11.73
C VAL A 539 -24.92 -40.16 -10.43
N GLU A 540 -24.24 -40.63 -9.39
CA GLU A 540 -24.18 -39.91 -8.12
C GLU A 540 -23.20 -38.72 -8.23
N PRO A 541 -23.62 -37.49 -7.87
CA PRO A 541 -22.72 -36.35 -7.77
C PRO A 541 -21.75 -36.53 -6.58
N ALA A 542 -20.55 -35.95 -6.71
CA ALA A 542 -19.52 -36.00 -5.69
C ALA A 542 -20.01 -35.40 -4.36
N PRO A 543 -19.64 -35.99 -3.21
CA PRO A 543 -20.11 -35.54 -1.91
C PRO A 543 -19.55 -34.16 -1.54
N VAL A 544 -20.43 -33.29 -1.04
CA VAL A 544 -20.08 -32.00 -0.41
C VAL A 544 -19.96 -32.23 1.10
N PHE A 545 -18.93 -31.67 1.72
CA PHE A 545 -18.71 -31.73 3.16
C PHE A 545 -19.12 -30.39 3.77
N ASP A 546 -20.01 -30.43 4.75
CA ASP A 546 -20.55 -29.26 5.42
C ASP A 546 -20.37 -29.39 6.94
N TYR A 547 -20.07 -28.27 7.60
CA TYR A 547 -19.87 -28.17 9.04
C TYR A 547 -21.00 -27.29 9.57
N PHE A 548 -22.10 -27.89 10.03
CA PHE A 548 -23.24 -27.19 10.60
C PHE A 548 -23.31 -27.48 12.11
N ASP A 549 -23.77 -26.50 12.87
CA ASP A 549 -24.05 -26.59 14.30
C ASP A 549 -25.40 -27.31 14.49
N ASP A 550 -25.34 -28.58 14.90
CA ASP A 550 -26.48 -29.50 14.93
C ASP A 550 -27.23 -29.49 16.27
N ASP A 551 -26.61 -28.99 17.33
CA ASP A 551 -27.25 -28.83 18.64
C ASP A 551 -27.73 -27.39 18.92
N GLY A 552 -27.42 -26.46 18.00
CA GLY A 552 -27.88 -25.09 18.01
C GLY A 552 -27.19 -24.24 19.08
N ASP A 553 -25.97 -24.63 19.47
CA ASP A 553 -25.19 -23.96 20.51
C ASP A 553 -24.38 -22.74 20.01
N GLY A 554 -24.38 -22.52 18.69
CA GLY A 554 -23.69 -21.46 17.98
C GLY A 554 -22.27 -21.80 17.54
N VAL A 555 -21.82 -23.06 17.68
CA VAL A 555 -20.44 -23.50 17.39
C VAL A 555 -20.44 -24.61 16.33
N LEU A 556 -19.61 -24.46 15.29
CA LEU A 556 -19.52 -25.45 14.21
C LEU A 556 -18.93 -26.77 14.72
N ASP A 557 -19.61 -27.88 14.42
CA ASP A 557 -19.19 -29.21 14.82
C ASP A 557 -17.84 -29.64 14.21
N SER A 558 -17.02 -30.34 14.99
CA SER A 558 -15.65 -30.74 14.59
C SER A 558 -15.57 -31.90 13.57
N THR A 559 -16.70 -32.52 13.22
CA THR A 559 -16.75 -33.67 12.30
C THR A 559 -17.69 -33.40 11.12
N PRO A 560 -17.19 -33.41 9.87
CA PRO A 560 -18.02 -33.10 8.70
C PRO A 560 -18.97 -34.25 8.36
N ARG A 561 -20.17 -33.92 7.89
CA ARG A 561 -21.12 -34.90 7.34
C ARG A 561 -21.19 -34.82 5.81
N GLN A 562 -21.43 -35.98 5.19
CA GLN A 562 -21.82 -36.07 3.79
C GLN A 562 -23.34 -36.17 3.69
N GLY A 563 -23.95 -35.33 2.86
CA GLY A 563 -25.39 -35.25 2.64
C GLY A 563 -25.73 -34.44 1.40
N ARG A 564 -27.03 -34.33 1.08
CA ARG A 564 -27.52 -33.63 -0.12
C ARG A 564 -28.52 -32.55 0.25
N TRP A 565 -28.28 -31.35 -0.25
CA TRP A 565 -29.21 -30.24 -0.15
C TRP A 565 -30.36 -30.40 -1.15
N TYR A 566 -31.60 -30.21 -0.69
CA TYR A 566 -32.76 -30.11 -1.57
C TYR A 566 -33.69 -28.99 -1.14
N TRP A 567 -34.34 -28.37 -2.12
CA TRP A 567 -35.26 -27.25 -1.91
C TRP A 567 -36.67 -27.78 -1.65
N ASP A 568 -37.20 -27.56 -0.44
CA ASP A 568 -38.59 -27.88 -0.10
C ASP A 568 -39.49 -26.75 -0.62
N THR A 569 -40.09 -26.96 -1.79
CA THR A 569 -40.98 -25.99 -2.45
C THR A 569 -42.24 -25.67 -1.64
N THR A 570 -42.63 -26.54 -0.70
CA THR A 570 -43.78 -26.33 0.18
C THR A 570 -43.45 -25.38 1.33
N ARG A 571 -42.20 -25.38 1.80
CA ARG A 571 -41.73 -24.56 2.92
C ARG A 571 -40.88 -23.36 2.49
N GLY A 572 -40.48 -23.30 1.22
CA GLY A 572 -39.62 -22.24 0.70
C GLY A 572 -38.25 -22.20 1.38
N THR A 573 -37.72 -23.35 1.79
CA THR A 573 -36.45 -23.45 2.51
C THR A 573 -35.61 -24.62 1.97
N TRP A 574 -34.28 -24.49 2.07
CA TRP A 574 -33.33 -25.56 1.78
C TRP A 574 -33.26 -26.51 2.97
N LEU A 575 -33.34 -27.82 2.72
CA LEU A 575 -33.20 -28.88 3.71
C LEU A 575 -32.02 -29.78 3.33
N TYR A 576 -31.23 -30.19 4.33
CA TYR A 576 -30.10 -31.11 4.19
C TYR A 576 -30.51 -32.52 4.63
N TYR A 577 -30.19 -33.54 3.82
CA TYR A 577 -30.53 -34.95 4.08
C TYR A 577 -29.31 -35.86 3.99
#